data_AF-A0A925YJ35-F1
#
_entry.id   AF-A0A925YJ35-F1
#
_cell.length_a   1.000
_cell.length_b   1.000
_cell.length_c   1.000
_cell.angle_alpha   90.00
_cell.angle_beta   90.00
_cell.angle_gamma   90.00
#
_symmetry.space_group_name_H-M   'P 1'
#
loop_
_entity.id
_entity.type
_entity.pdbx_description
1 polymer ?
#
loop_
_entity_poly.entity_id
_entity_poly.type
_entity_poly.pdbx_seq_one_letter_code
_entity_poly.pdbx_strand_id
1 'polypeptide(L)'
;MSLWDDTKQGMESPSLGKELDDLEIYKSNLLLYSMVDRAYERWDDVVAKFAEVAPIEERLAQACRDANLIPKMRTHQLSAASCWAKAGNFHRAVLLADEMLADPDLDDRYRERMEGLRARWKERRATLIKTLDTEDEIGDTLGKSVK
;
A
#
# COMPACT_ATOMS: atom_id res chain seq x y z
N MET A 1 -10.94 -32.83 16.55
CA MET A 1 -10.89 -31.54 17.27
C MET A 1 -10.52 -30.50 16.24
N SER A 2 -11.50 -29.73 15.76
CA SER A 2 -11.35 -28.81 14.61
C SER A 2 -10.57 -27.57 15.05
N LEU A 3 -9.47 -27.26 14.38
CA LEU A 3 -8.58 -26.11 14.67
C LEU A 3 -9.18 -24.75 14.23
N TRP A 4 -10.46 -24.72 13.85
CA TRP A 4 -11.15 -23.58 13.24
C TRP A 4 -12.38 -23.09 14.02
N ASP A 5 -12.69 -23.67 15.18
CA ASP A 5 -13.87 -23.29 15.98
C ASP A 5 -13.63 -22.08 16.91
N ASP A 6 -12.39 -21.60 17.09
CA ASP A 6 -12.08 -20.47 17.99
C ASP A 6 -12.14 -19.07 17.33
N THR A 7 -12.40 -18.98 16.03
CA THR A 7 -12.33 -17.71 15.27
C THR A 7 -13.59 -16.83 15.34
N LYS A 8 -14.47 -17.05 16.33
CA LYS A 8 -15.68 -16.21 16.56
C LYS A 8 -15.69 -15.46 17.90
N GLN A 9 -14.55 -15.33 18.58
CA GLN A 9 -14.41 -14.19 19.48
C GLN A 9 -14.26 -12.96 18.59
N GLY A 10 -15.27 -12.09 18.59
CA GLY A 10 -15.17 -10.77 17.98
C GLY A 10 -13.87 -10.15 18.46
N MET A 11 -12.92 -9.99 17.55
CA MET A 11 -11.67 -9.29 17.84
C MET A 11 -12.04 -7.83 18.04
N GLU A 12 -12.47 -7.48 19.25
CA GLU A 12 -12.43 -6.10 19.72
C GLU A 12 -10.97 -5.71 19.71
N SER A 13 -10.54 -5.16 18.57
CA SER A 13 -9.22 -4.56 18.46
C SER A 13 -9.17 -3.44 19.48
N PRO A 14 -8.08 -3.31 20.27
CA PRO A 14 -7.93 -2.21 21.18
C PRO A 14 -8.19 -0.89 20.45
N SER A 15 -9.16 -0.11 20.94
CA SER A 15 -9.43 1.23 20.41
C SER A 15 -8.20 2.08 20.61
N LEU A 16 -7.81 2.81 19.56
CA LEU A 16 -6.70 3.76 19.61
C LEU A 16 -7.19 5.18 19.97
N GLY A 17 -8.46 5.30 20.33
CA GLY A 17 -9.16 6.55 20.53
C GLY A 17 -10.01 6.94 19.32
N LYS A 18 -11.03 7.76 19.59
CA LYS A 18 -12.10 8.08 18.64
C LYS A 18 -11.59 8.54 17.26
N GLU A 19 -10.57 9.39 17.22
CA GLU A 19 -10.05 9.93 15.96
C GLU A 19 -9.46 8.84 15.05
N LEU A 20 -8.74 7.88 15.64
CA LEU A 20 -8.11 6.80 14.87
C LEU A 20 -9.15 5.75 14.47
N ASP A 21 -10.15 5.52 15.30
CA ASP A 21 -11.30 4.67 14.95
C ASP A 21 -12.10 5.28 13.78
N ASP A 22 -12.31 6.61 13.78
CA ASP A 22 -12.94 7.33 12.66
C ASP A 22 -12.12 7.18 11.36
N LEU A 23 -10.78 7.21 11.43
CA LEU A 23 -9.90 6.95 10.29
C LEU A 23 -9.97 5.50 9.80
N GLU A 24 -10.09 4.51 10.70
CA GLU A 24 -10.26 3.10 10.32
C GLU A 24 -11.58 2.88 9.58
N ILE A 25 -12.65 3.54 10.01
CA ILE A 25 -13.94 3.51 9.32
C ILE A 25 -13.80 4.18 7.95
N TYR A 26 -13.21 5.38 7.91
CA TYR A 26 -13.07 6.15 6.68
C TYR A 26 -12.26 5.40 5.61
N LYS A 27 -11.08 4.85 5.96
CA LYS A 27 -10.26 4.10 5.01
C LYS A 27 -10.97 2.84 4.51
N SER A 28 -11.74 2.16 5.37
CA SER A 28 -12.48 0.96 5.00
C SER A 28 -13.57 1.30 3.98
N ASN A 29 -14.26 2.42 4.17
CA ASN A 29 -15.24 2.93 3.20
C ASN A 29 -14.57 3.26 1.86
N LEU A 30 -13.42 3.95 1.86
CA LEU A 30 -12.68 4.24 0.62
C LEU A 30 -12.27 2.96 -0.12
N LEU A 31 -11.81 1.93 0.60
CA LEU A 31 -11.46 0.65 0.00
C LEU A 31 -12.69 -0.04 -0.62
N LEU A 32 -13.85 -0.01 0.06
CA LEU A 32 -15.10 -0.54 -0.49
C LEU A 32 -15.52 0.22 -1.75
N TYR A 33 -15.47 1.56 -1.74
CA TYR A 33 -15.77 2.37 -2.91
C TYR A 33 -14.80 2.10 -4.07
N SER A 34 -13.51 1.86 -3.79
CA SER A 34 -12.54 1.49 -4.82
C SER A 34 -12.91 0.17 -5.51
N MET A 35 -13.55 -0.77 -4.80
CA MET A 35 -14.02 -2.02 -5.40
C MET A 35 -15.22 -1.77 -6.32
N VAL A 36 -16.12 -0.86 -5.93
CA VAL A 36 -17.24 -0.43 -6.77
C VAL A 36 -16.73 0.26 -8.03
N ASP A 37 -15.81 1.21 -7.91
CA ASP A 37 -15.26 1.94 -9.06
C ASP A 37 -14.54 0.99 -10.02
N ARG A 38 -13.82 0.00 -9.48
CA ARG A 38 -13.19 -1.06 -10.28
C ARG A 38 -14.21 -1.88 -11.07
N ALA A 39 -15.36 -2.19 -10.48
CA ALA A 39 -16.43 -2.92 -11.18
C ALA A 39 -17.03 -2.11 -12.34
N TYR A 40 -16.95 -0.78 -12.27
CA TYR A 40 -17.35 0.14 -13.33
C TYR A 40 -16.17 0.63 -14.19
N GLU A 41 -14.99 0.00 -14.08
CA GLU A 41 -13.78 0.33 -14.85
C GLU A 41 -13.33 1.80 -14.72
N ARG A 42 -13.67 2.47 -13.62
CA ARG A 42 -13.27 3.85 -13.32
C ARG A 42 -11.87 3.87 -12.69
N TRP A 43 -10.86 3.56 -13.50
CA TRP A 43 -9.49 3.33 -13.02
C TRP A 43 -8.85 4.54 -12.34
N ASP A 44 -9.10 5.75 -12.82
CA ASP A 44 -8.58 6.99 -12.21
C ASP A 44 -9.14 7.17 -10.78
N ASP A 45 -10.42 6.91 -10.59
CA ASP A 45 -11.08 6.96 -9.27
C ASP A 45 -10.49 5.91 -8.31
N VAL A 46 -10.17 4.72 -8.83
CA VAL A 46 -9.55 3.63 -8.06
C VAL A 46 -8.15 4.04 -7.59
N VAL A 47 -7.33 4.58 -8.50
CA VAL A 47 -5.98 5.05 -8.20
C VAL A 47 -6.03 6.17 -7.16
N ALA A 48 -6.92 7.15 -7.34
CA ALA A 48 -7.09 8.26 -6.41
C ALA A 48 -7.46 7.78 -4.99
N LYS A 49 -8.38 6.82 -4.87
CA LYS A 49 -8.76 6.25 -3.56
C LYS A 49 -7.61 5.50 -2.89
N PHE A 50 -6.81 4.75 -3.65
CA PHE A 50 -5.61 4.12 -3.07
C PHE A 50 -4.57 5.15 -2.64
N ALA A 51 -4.41 6.24 -3.39
CA ALA A 51 -3.52 7.33 -3.03
C ALA A 51 -3.97 8.04 -1.73
N GLU A 52 -5.27 8.13 -1.50
CA GLU A 52 -5.85 8.70 -0.28
C GLU A 52 -5.76 7.76 0.93
N VAL A 53 -5.99 6.46 0.74
CA VAL A 53 -5.90 5.44 1.81
C VAL A 53 -4.46 5.27 2.30
N ALA A 54 -3.47 5.33 1.41
CA ALA A 54 -2.08 5.06 1.74
C ALA A 54 -1.52 5.89 2.93
N PRO A 55 -1.63 7.24 2.96
CA PRO A 55 -1.18 8.04 4.10
C PRO A 55 -1.99 7.79 5.39
N ILE A 56 -3.27 7.41 5.28
CA ILE A 56 -4.08 7.04 6.46
C ILE A 56 -3.52 5.77 7.11
N GLU A 57 -3.17 4.77 6.30
CA GLU A 57 -2.55 3.54 6.79
C GLU A 57 -1.17 3.79 7.41
N GLU A 58 -0.36 4.71 6.87
CA GLU A 58 0.90 5.13 7.53
C GLU A 58 0.65 5.77 8.90
N ARG A 59 -0.36 6.64 9.00
CA ARG A 59 -0.74 7.28 10.27
C ARG A 59 -1.21 6.27 11.30
N LEU A 60 -2.02 5.30 10.89
CA LEU A 60 -2.49 4.22 11.78
C LEU A 60 -1.35 3.29 12.20
N ALA A 61 -0.42 2.98 11.28
CA ALA A 61 0.78 2.23 11.63
C ALA A 61 1.60 2.94 12.70
N GLN A 62 1.82 4.26 12.56
CA GLN A 62 2.55 5.04 13.54
C GLN A 62 1.83 5.06 14.89
N ALA A 63 0.51 5.28 14.92
CA ALA A 63 -0.25 5.23 16.16
C ALA A 63 -0.20 3.85 16.85
N CYS A 64 -0.26 2.76 16.07
CA CYS A 64 -0.09 1.41 16.61
C CYS A 64 1.31 1.20 17.17
N ARG A 65 2.35 1.76 16.54
CA ARG A 65 3.73 1.71 17.05
C ARG A 65 3.82 2.42 18.40
N ASP A 66 3.28 3.63 18.49
CA ASP A 66 3.30 4.45 19.71
C ASP A 66 2.54 3.77 20.86
N ALA A 67 1.49 3.01 20.55
CA ALA A 67 0.73 2.20 21.50
C ALA A 67 1.30 0.78 21.74
N ASN A 68 2.47 0.46 21.18
CA ASN A 68 3.11 -0.86 21.25
C ASN A 68 2.24 -2.04 20.74
N LEU A 69 1.35 -1.77 19.79
CA LEU A 69 0.49 -2.76 19.12
C LEU A 69 1.17 -3.31 17.86
N ILE A 70 2.29 -4.01 18.03
CA ILE A 70 3.19 -4.44 16.95
C ILE A 70 2.49 -5.22 15.82
N PRO A 71 1.62 -6.23 16.08
CA PRO A 71 0.95 -6.96 15.00
C PRO A 71 0.03 -6.06 14.16
N LYS A 72 -0.66 -5.12 14.81
CA LYS A 72 -1.58 -4.18 14.15
C LYS A 72 -0.79 -3.15 13.33
N MET A 73 0.29 -2.61 13.89
CA MET A 73 1.24 -1.75 13.17
C MET A 73 1.71 -2.42 11.87
N ARG A 74 2.21 -3.65 11.93
CA ARG A 74 2.73 -4.36 10.74
C ARG A 74 1.65 -4.53 9.68
N THR A 75 0.41 -4.78 10.07
CA THR A 75 -0.74 -4.87 9.16
C THR A 75 -0.97 -3.55 8.43
N HIS A 76 -0.98 -2.43 9.15
CA HIS A 76 -1.13 -1.10 8.56
C HIS A 76 0.06 -0.72 7.65
N GLN A 77 1.30 -1.04 8.03
CA GLN A 77 2.48 -0.78 7.18
C GLN A 77 2.39 -1.51 5.83
N LEU A 78 2.02 -2.80 5.84
CA LEU A 78 1.82 -3.56 4.61
C LEU A 78 0.66 -3.01 3.76
N SER A 79 -0.42 -2.59 4.43
CA SER A 79 -1.56 -1.96 3.75
C SER A 79 -1.14 -0.66 3.07
N ALA A 80 -0.40 0.21 3.77
CA ALA A 80 0.15 1.45 3.24
C ALA A 80 1.03 1.20 2.00
N ALA A 81 2.01 0.29 2.11
CA ALA A 81 2.91 -0.03 1.00
C ALA A 81 2.13 -0.58 -0.22
N SER A 82 1.13 -1.42 0.02
CA SER A 82 0.27 -1.95 -1.04
C SER A 82 -0.60 -0.87 -1.69
N CYS A 83 -1.13 0.07 -0.91
CA CYS A 83 -1.95 1.17 -1.42
C CYS A 83 -1.10 2.14 -2.26
N TRP A 84 0.12 2.48 -1.81
CA TRP A 84 1.05 3.26 -2.62
C TRP A 84 1.38 2.59 -3.95
N ALA A 85 1.63 1.28 -3.95
CA ALA A 85 1.90 0.55 -5.18
C ALA A 85 0.69 0.52 -6.13
N LYS A 86 -0.53 0.39 -5.60
CA LYS A 86 -1.76 0.46 -6.40
C LYS A 86 -2.07 1.86 -6.91
N ALA A 87 -1.62 2.89 -6.20
CA ALA A 87 -1.67 4.28 -6.62
C ALA A 87 -0.56 4.65 -7.63
N GLY A 88 0.28 3.70 -8.05
CA GLY A 88 1.40 3.94 -8.96
C GLY A 88 2.66 4.53 -8.31
N ASN A 89 2.63 4.86 -7.01
CA ASN A 89 3.79 5.35 -6.27
C ASN A 89 4.68 4.19 -5.80
N PHE A 90 5.34 3.53 -6.76
CA PHE A 90 6.23 2.40 -6.47
C PHE A 90 7.45 2.80 -5.62
N HIS A 91 7.89 4.05 -5.69
CA HIS A 91 9.01 4.53 -4.89
C HIS A 91 8.68 4.48 -3.40
N ARG A 92 7.55 5.08 -2.98
CA ARG A 92 7.12 5.05 -1.57
C ARG A 92 6.81 3.63 -1.10
N ALA A 93 6.19 2.81 -1.94
CA ALA A 93 5.94 1.40 -1.63
C ALA A 93 7.23 0.61 -1.35
N VAL A 94 8.28 0.82 -2.14
CA VAL A 94 9.59 0.18 -1.92
C VAL A 94 10.26 0.68 -0.65
N LEU A 95 10.21 1.99 -0.36
CA LEU A 95 10.77 2.55 0.88
C LEU A 95 10.10 1.95 2.12
N LEU A 96 8.77 1.85 2.14
CA LEU A 96 8.06 1.20 3.26
C LEU A 96 8.43 -0.28 3.39
N ALA A 97 8.59 -1.00 2.27
CA ALA A 97 9.07 -2.38 2.34
C ALA A 97 10.49 -2.49 2.88
N ASP A 98 11.39 -1.57 2.51
CA ASP A 98 12.75 -1.49 3.05
C ASP A 98 12.75 -1.23 4.55
N GLU A 99 11.93 -0.27 5.02
CA GLU A 99 11.76 0.02 6.45
C GLU A 99 11.25 -1.20 7.23
N MET A 100 10.28 -1.93 6.68
CA MET A 100 9.74 -3.15 7.31
C MET A 100 10.79 -4.27 7.36
N LEU A 101 11.56 -4.48 6.28
CA LEU A 101 12.58 -5.52 6.22
C LEU A 101 13.79 -5.24 7.12
N ALA A 102 14.00 -3.98 7.50
CA ALA A 102 15.04 -3.58 8.45
C ALA A 102 14.71 -3.99 9.90
N ASP A 103 13.47 -4.38 10.20
CA ASP A 103 13.07 -4.92 11.51
C ASP A 103 13.73 -6.32 11.71
N PRO A 104 14.61 -6.49 12.71
CA PRO A 104 15.24 -7.78 13.00
C PRO A 104 14.24 -8.81 13.52
N ASP A 105 13.13 -8.38 14.13
CA ASP A 105 12.11 -9.24 14.74
C ASP A 105 10.96 -9.58 13.77
N LEU A 106 11.17 -9.34 12.48
CA LEU A 106 10.21 -9.70 11.44
C LEU A 106 10.25 -11.21 11.18
N ASP A 107 9.10 -11.86 11.35
CA ASP A 107 8.90 -13.29 11.06
C ASP A 107 9.31 -13.65 9.61
N ASP A 108 9.92 -14.83 9.43
CA ASP A 108 10.50 -15.28 8.16
C ASP A 108 9.48 -15.32 7.03
N ARG A 109 8.26 -15.79 7.30
CA ARG A 109 7.20 -15.85 6.28
C ARG A 109 6.78 -14.45 5.86
N TYR A 110 6.75 -13.53 6.81
CA TYR A 110 6.44 -12.13 6.54
C TYR A 110 7.56 -11.45 5.75
N ARG A 111 8.82 -11.73 6.12
CA ARG A 111 10.02 -11.27 5.42
C ARG A 111 10.02 -11.72 3.97
N GLU A 112 9.84 -13.01 3.70
CA GLU A 112 9.75 -13.57 2.35
C GLU A 112 8.66 -12.89 1.51
N ARG A 113 7.46 -12.72 2.10
CA ARG A 113 6.35 -12.02 1.44
C ARG A 113 6.73 -10.59 1.07
N MET A 114 7.38 -9.86 1.97
CA MET A 114 7.78 -8.46 1.76
C MET A 114 8.90 -8.34 0.73
N GLU A 115 9.88 -9.24 0.73
CA GLU A 115 10.93 -9.30 -0.29
C GLU A 115 10.34 -9.52 -1.68
N GLY A 116 9.41 -10.47 -1.81
CA GLY A 116 8.71 -10.73 -3.07
C GLY A 116 7.88 -9.53 -3.55
N LEU A 117 7.20 -8.81 -2.65
CA LEU A 117 6.47 -7.58 -3.00
C LEU A 117 7.42 -6.47 -3.44
N ARG A 118 8.47 -6.21 -2.67
CA ARG A 118 9.50 -5.21 -2.94
C ARG A 118 10.16 -5.43 -4.30
N ALA A 119 10.54 -6.68 -4.61
CA ALA A 119 11.13 -7.03 -5.90
C ALA A 119 10.20 -6.68 -7.07
N ARG A 120 8.91 -7.08 -6.99
CA ARG A 120 7.90 -6.74 -8.01
C ARG A 120 7.70 -5.24 -8.18
N TRP A 121 7.73 -4.47 -7.10
CA TRP A 121 7.57 -3.01 -7.17
C TRP A 121 8.81 -2.32 -7.75
N LYS A 122 10.02 -2.80 -7.43
CA LYS A 122 11.26 -2.33 -8.07
C LYS A 122 11.24 -2.57 -9.57
N GLU A 123 10.82 -3.76 -10.00
CA GLU A 123 10.69 -4.11 -11.41
C GLU A 123 9.70 -3.18 -12.12
N ARG A 124 8.48 -3.01 -11.58
CA ARG A 124 7.48 -2.09 -12.15
C ARG A 124 7.98 -0.66 -12.26
N ARG A 125 8.68 -0.16 -11.24
CA ARG A 125 9.30 1.17 -11.27
C ARG A 125 10.33 1.28 -12.39
N ALA A 126 11.19 0.27 -12.55
CA ALA A 126 12.21 0.27 -13.60
C ALA A 126 11.57 0.26 -15.01
N THR A 127 10.50 -0.50 -15.21
CA THR A 127 9.73 -0.49 -16.47
C THR A 127 9.14 0.88 -16.75
N LEU A 128 8.50 1.51 -15.76
CA LEU A 128 7.90 2.84 -15.93
C LEU A 128 8.94 3.90 -16.33
N ILE A 129 10.11 3.89 -15.70
CA ILE A 129 11.21 4.83 -16.04
C ILE A 129 11.65 4.63 -17.50
N LYS A 130 11.87 3.38 -17.93
CA LYS A 130 12.26 3.09 -19.32
C LYS A 130 11.21 3.57 -20.33
N THR A 131 9.92 3.43 -20.02
CA THR A 131 8.84 3.89 -20.89
C THR A 131 8.88 5.40 -21.04
N LEU A 132 9.05 6.14 -19.94
CA LEU A 132 9.13 7.61 -19.97
C LEU A 132 10.34 8.10 -20.77
N ASP A 133 11.51 7.48 -20.59
CA ASP A 133 12.72 7.83 -21.37
C ASP A 133 12.50 7.63 -22.88
N THR A 134 11.73 6.60 -23.28
CA THR A 134 11.44 6.31 -24.69
C THR A 134 10.47 7.33 -25.31
N GLU A 135 9.50 7.82 -24.54
CA GLU A 135 8.54 8.84 -25.00
C GLU A 135 9.21 10.19 -25.24
N ASP A 136 10.16 10.57 -24.37
CA ASP A 136 10.96 11.79 -24.53
C ASP A 136 11.81 11.76 -25.80
N GLU A 137 12.44 10.62 -26.11
CA GLU A 137 13.23 10.45 -27.35
C GLU A 137 12.39 10.57 -28.63
N ILE A 138 11.15 10.06 -28.62
CA ILE A 138 10.23 10.16 -29.76
C ILE A 138 9.77 11.63 -29.95
N GLY A 139 9.45 12.33 -28.86
CA GLY A 139 9.08 13.75 -28.89
C GLY A 139 10.16 14.62 -29.50
N ASP A 140 11.42 14.40 -29.12
CA ASP A 140 12.59 15.11 -29.64
C ASP A 140 12.88 14.84 -31.12
N THR A 141 12.57 13.63 -31.58
CA THR A 141 12.80 13.22 -32.98
C THR A 141 11.75 13.82 -33.92
N LEU A 142 10.49 13.91 -33.46
CA LEU A 142 9.39 14.54 -34.22
C LEU A 142 9.51 16.07 -34.23
N GLY A 143 10.01 16.70 -33.16
CA GLY A 143 10.27 18.14 -33.12
C GLY A 143 11.38 18.63 -34.06
N LYS A 144 12.31 17.75 -34.45
CA LYS A 144 13.42 18.08 -35.37
C LYS A 144 13.08 17.92 -36.86
N SER A 145 11.95 17.29 -37.20
CA SER A 145 11.54 17.06 -38.60
C SER A 145 10.64 18.17 -39.18
N VAL A 146 10.44 19.29 -38.47
CA VAL A 146 9.58 20.42 -38.89
C VAL A 146 10.40 21.71 -39.11
N LYS A 147 11.60 21.60 -39.69
CA LYS A 147 12.37 22.78 -40.13
C LYS A 147 12.82 22.66 -41.57
#